data_AF-A0A5N9EFN4-F1
#
_entry.id   AF-A0A5N9EFN4-F1
#
_cell.length_a   1.000
_cell.length_b   1.000
_cell.length_c   1.000
_cell.angle_alpha   90.00
_cell.angle_beta   90.00
_cell.angle_gamma   90.00
#
_symmetry.space_group_name_H-M   'P 1'
#
loop_
_entity.id
_entity.type
_entity.pdbx_description
1 polymer ?
#
loop_
_entity_poly.entity_id
_entity_poly.type
_entity_poly.pdbx_seq_one_letter_code
_entity_poly.pdbx_strand_id
1 'polypeptide(L)'
;MHENTVDSDVVFLHADSLFIRPNFHNAKIIRSLHDYVYEESLLSSLLLPADVTVVPSTYLKKTVETTVVMSNLRDLEDIVVIPNGVSGYLTPKTRSIPHRLKNRSNDDLIILFPHRADRKKGFKEAVNICNKLQAKINNKTVRLFIPFYNDDRERDESSYRYSELQQIINDLDTSNVVELHNWLDTDEVHRYLSLGDVVINPGAFVESFGLVPLESVLAGTPAVCSRVGALRDLEGIPGLYHVDYGDIDGFVEKIIEAINVDQSTLDDGKNHVETVYSIESMIDGYDEVMTGSYDKTKKMTLDEHHLVLAPWCYKNGNFIYNDYSSKFHHYPKLNDVFSFFPGTTINLNKFSSPDILMEINKAREEGCLTPLIV
;
A
#
# COMPACT_ATOMS: atom_id res chain seq x y z
N MET A 1 23.85 3.16 23.53
CA MET A 1 22.55 2.49 23.79
C MET A 1 22.59 1.64 25.04
N HIS A 2 23.62 0.81 25.26
CA HIS A 2 23.69 -0.12 26.40
C HIS A 2 23.50 0.49 27.80
N GLU A 3 23.97 1.72 28.05
CA GLU A 3 23.87 2.35 29.38
C GLU A 3 22.49 2.95 29.70
N ASN A 4 21.62 3.17 28.69
CA ASN A 4 20.32 3.82 28.88
C ASN A 4 19.12 2.86 28.80
N THR A 5 19.33 1.58 28.49
CA THR A 5 18.24 0.61 28.25
C THR A 5 18.01 -0.38 29.40
N VAL A 6 18.90 -0.40 30.40
CA VAL A 6 18.82 -1.37 31.51
C VAL A 6 17.69 -1.04 32.50
N ASP A 7 17.24 0.22 32.52
CA ASP A 7 16.23 0.74 33.47
C ASP A 7 14.91 1.17 32.79
N SER A 8 14.69 0.86 31.51
CA SER A 8 13.45 1.23 30.81
C SER A 8 12.32 0.23 31.06
N ASP A 9 11.16 0.70 31.50
CA ASP A 9 9.95 -0.14 31.67
C ASP A 9 9.38 -0.63 30.32
N VAL A 10 9.57 0.15 29.25
CA VAL A 10 9.06 -0.10 27.91
C VAL A 10 10.13 0.20 26.86
N VAL A 11 10.28 -0.68 25.87
CA VAL A 11 11.15 -0.51 24.70
C VAL A 11 10.29 -0.52 23.45
N PHE A 12 10.34 0.57 22.68
CA PHE A 12 9.68 0.69 21.38
C PHE A 12 10.67 0.44 20.24
N LEU A 13 10.35 -0.52 19.36
CA LEU A 13 11.17 -0.91 18.23
C LEU A 13 10.48 -0.56 16.90
N HIS A 14 10.94 0.49 16.25
CA HIS A 14 10.53 0.85 14.89
C HIS A 14 11.44 0.15 13.88
N ALA A 15 10.90 -0.69 13.01
CA ALA A 15 11.67 -1.59 12.14
C ALA A 15 12.61 -2.51 12.98
N ASP A 16 11.96 -3.41 13.70
CA ASP A 16 12.48 -4.29 14.74
C ASP A 16 13.82 -4.99 14.39
N SER A 17 14.91 -4.43 14.92
CA SER A 17 16.28 -4.84 14.60
C SER A 17 16.76 -5.98 15.52
N LEU A 18 17.09 -7.13 14.92
CA LEU A 18 17.39 -8.39 15.62
C LEU A 18 18.53 -8.31 16.66
N PHE A 19 19.57 -7.52 16.38
CA PHE A 19 20.86 -7.60 17.09
C PHE A 19 20.89 -6.90 18.46
N ILE A 20 19.88 -6.09 18.80
CA ILE A 20 19.82 -5.38 20.09
C ILE A 20 18.91 -6.07 21.13
N ARG A 21 18.12 -7.06 20.71
CA ARG A 21 17.11 -7.74 21.56
C ARG A 21 17.63 -8.46 22.80
N PRO A 22 18.83 -9.06 22.81
CA PRO A 22 19.41 -9.62 24.04
C PRO A 22 19.58 -8.61 25.17
N ASN A 23 19.42 -7.31 24.92
CA ASN A 23 19.61 -6.28 25.94
C ASN A 23 18.32 -5.86 26.66
N PHE A 24 17.17 -6.44 26.32
CA PHE A 24 15.84 -5.98 26.77
C PHE A 24 15.12 -6.93 27.72
N HIS A 25 15.84 -7.78 28.45
CA HIS A 25 15.28 -8.90 29.22
C HIS A 25 14.18 -8.55 30.25
N ASN A 26 14.09 -7.30 30.72
CA ASN A 26 13.13 -6.86 31.74
C ASN A 26 12.08 -5.85 31.22
N ALA A 27 12.17 -5.41 29.97
CA ALA A 27 11.31 -4.37 29.44
C ALA A 27 10.11 -4.96 28.68
N LYS A 28 8.95 -4.29 28.75
CA LYS A 28 7.84 -4.55 27.81
C LYS A 28 8.29 -4.14 26.41
N ILE A 29 8.22 -5.05 25.45
CA ILE A 29 8.61 -4.82 24.05
C ILE A 29 7.37 -4.49 23.23
N ILE A 30 7.32 -3.26 22.73
CA ILE A 30 6.36 -2.85 21.70
C ILE A 30 7.13 -2.73 20.39
N ARG A 31 6.70 -3.43 19.35
CA ARG A 31 7.29 -3.30 18.02
C ARG A 31 6.32 -2.66 17.04
N SER A 32 6.83 -2.00 16.01
CA SER A 32 6.04 -1.53 14.88
C SER A 32 6.58 -2.10 13.58
N LEU A 33 5.69 -2.67 12.76
CA LEU A 33 6.00 -3.18 11.43
C LEU A 33 5.40 -2.26 10.37
N HIS A 34 6.25 -1.75 9.47
CA HIS A 34 5.87 -0.81 8.41
C HIS A 34 6.04 -1.40 7.01
N ASP A 35 6.33 -2.68 6.92
CA ASP A 35 6.42 -3.47 5.71
C ASP A 35 6.24 -4.95 6.08
N TYR A 36 6.01 -5.78 5.07
CA TYR A 36 5.97 -7.24 5.23
C TYR A 36 6.41 -7.97 3.96
N VAL A 37 7.20 -7.26 3.15
CA VAL A 37 7.81 -7.77 1.91
C VAL A 37 9.30 -8.04 2.08
N TYR A 38 9.90 -7.50 3.13
CA TYR A 38 11.31 -7.70 3.47
C TYR A 38 11.47 -8.80 4.51
N GLU A 39 12.60 -9.52 4.43
CA GLU A 39 12.87 -10.70 5.25
C GLU A 39 12.95 -10.35 6.74
N GLU A 40 13.42 -9.15 7.07
CA GLU A 40 13.59 -8.68 8.44
C GLU A 40 12.26 -8.61 9.19
N SER A 41 11.22 -8.03 8.59
CA SER A 41 9.88 -7.93 9.20
C SER A 41 9.22 -9.30 9.35
N LEU A 42 9.40 -10.19 8.37
CA LEU A 42 8.90 -11.57 8.41
C LEU A 42 9.60 -12.41 9.48
N LEU A 43 10.93 -12.35 9.55
CA LEU A 43 11.71 -13.08 10.55
C LEU A 43 11.45 -12.53 11.94
N SER A 44 11.33 -11.21 12.08
CA SER A 44 10.96 -10.59 13.34
C SER A 44 9.60 -11.09 13.81
N SER A 45 8.57 -11.01 12.96
CA SER A 45 7.21 -11.41 13.34
C SER A 45 7.12 -12.88 13.78
N LEU A 46 7.85 -13.76 13.10
CA LEU A 46 7.82 -15.21 13.31
C LEU A 46 8.69 -15.69 14.48
N LEU A 47 9.86 -15.10 14.68
CA LEU A 47 10.89 -15.68 15.56
C LEU A 47 11.09 -14.91 16.86
N LEU A 48 10.68 -13.65 16.94
CA LEU A 48 11.00 -12.78 18.06
C LEU A 48 9.77 -12.38 18.88
N PRO A 49 9.82 -12.52 20.22
CA PRO A 49 8.73 -12.10 21.08
C PRO A 49 8.59 -10.60 21.19
N ALA A 50 7.35 -10.11 21.09
CA ALA A 50 6.95 -8.78 21.53
C ALA A 50 5.73 -8.94 22.44
N ASP A 51 5.49 -7.96 23.30
CA ASP A 51 4.26 -7.87 24.08
C ASP A 51 3.12 -7.32 23.22
N VAL A 52 3.44 -6.37 22.32
CA VAL A 52 2.49 -5.76 21.38
C VAL A 52 3.17 -5.48 20.04
N THR A 53 2.45 -5.74 18.95
CA THR A 53 2.80 -5.34 17.60
C THR A 53 1.86 -4.23 17.13
N VAL A 54 2.42 -3.11 16.69
CA VAL A 54 1.71 -2.03 16.03
C VAL A 54 1.89 -2.17 14.53
N VAL A 55 0.81 -1.97 13.78
CA VAL A 55 0.81 -1.96 12.30
C VAL A 55 -0.05 -0.82 11.79
N PRO A 56 0.24 -0.24 10.60
CA PRO A 56 -0.47 0.94 10.13
C PRO A 56 -1.78 0.65 9.40
N SER A 57 -2.11 -0.61 9.14
CA SER A 57 -3.33 -0.97 8.39
C SER A 57 -3.95 -2.27 8.87
N THR A 58 -5.24 -2.42 8.57
CA THR A 58 -5.99 -3.66 8.80
C THR A 58 -5.48 -4.77 7.88
N TYR A 59 -5.09 -4.41 6.65
CA TYR A 59 -4.41 -5.30 5.72
C TYR A 59 -3.17 -5.94 6.35
N LEU A 60 -2.26 -5.11 6.90
CA LEU A 60 -1.03 -5.62 7.48
C LEU A 60 -1.32 -6.43 8.75
N LYS A 61 -2.27 -5.98 9.59
CA LYS A 61 -2.73 -6.76 10.75
C LYS A 61 -3.13 -8.18 10.34
N LYS A 62 -4.09 -8.32 9.43
CA LYS A 62 -4.58 -9.64 8.98
C LYS A 62 -3.48 -10.49 8.36
N THR A 63 -2.56 -9.86 7.63
CA THR A 63 -1.40 -10.53 7.05
C THR A 63 -0.47 -11.09 8.12
N VAL A 64 -0.08 -10.30 9.12
CA VAL A 64 0.78 -10.74 10.23
C VAL A 64 0.09 -11.82 11.05
N GLU A 65 -1.18 -11.61 11.44
CA GLU A 65 -1.98 -12.59 12.16
C GLU A 65 -2.00 -13.93 11.43
N THR A 66 -2.28 -13.88 10.13
CA THR A 66 -2.38 -15.08 9.30
C THR A 66 -1.05 -15.79 9.17
N THR A 67 0.02 -15.07 8.86
CA THR A 67 1.37 -15.64 8.71
C THR A 67 1.88 -16.25 10.02
N VAL A 68 1.73 -15.55 11.15
CA VAL A 68 2.23 -16.03 12.45
C VAL A 68 1.44 -17.26 12.90
N VAL A 69 0.11 -17.21 12.86
CA VAL A 69 -0.74 -18.34 13.30
C VAL A 69 -0.51 -19.57 12.41
N MET A 70 -0.42 -19.40 11.09
CA MET A 70 -0.13 -20.52 10.17
C MET A 70 1.26 -21.12 10.35
N SER A 71 2.24 -20.34 10.83
CA SER A 71 3.61 -20.83 11.03
C SER A 71 3.70 -21.85 12.16
N ASN A 72 2.81 -21.74 13.17
CA ASN A 72 2.85 -22.51 14.41
C ASN A 72 4.22 -22.47 15.12
N LEU A 73 5.00 -21.40 14.90
CA LEU A 73 6.34 -21.22 15.51
C LEU A 73 6.26 -20.56 16.90
N ARG A 74 5.21 -19.79 17.15
CA ARG A 74 4.97 -19.03 18.39
C ARG A 74 3.49 -18.69 18.54
N ASP A 75 3.11 -18.30 19.76
CA ASP A 75 1.83 -17.64 19.99
C ASP A 75 1.84 -16.21 19.43
N LEU A 76 0.68 -15.80 18.93
CA LEU A 76 0.43 -14.44 18.45
C LEU A 76 0.29 -13.49 19.64
N GLU A 77 1.07 -12.42 19.66
CA GLU A 77 0.90 -11.32 20.61
C GLU A 77 -0.26 -10.37 20.23
N ASP A 78 -0.52 -9.37 21.07
CA ASP A 78 -1.49 -8.34 20.73
C ASP A 78 -1.07 -7.58 19.47
N ILE A 79 -1.98 -7.38 18.51
CA ILE A 79 -1.74 -6.60 17.29
C ILE A 79 -2.73 -5.45 17.22
N VAL A 80 -2.21 -4.23 17.28
CA VAL A 80 -2.99 -2.99 17.29
C VAL A 80 -2.77 -2.25 15.98
N VAL A 81 -3.86 -1.80 15.36
CA VAL A 81 -3.79 -0.96 14.15
C VAL A 81 -3.71 0.49 14.58
N ILE A 82 -2.60 1.15 14.26
CA ILE A 82 -2.44 2.60 14.43
C ILE A 82 -2.06 3.17 13.06
N PRO A 83 -3.02 3.73 12.30
CA PRO A 83 -2.72 4.36 11.02
C PRO A 83 -1.62 5.41 11.12
N ASN A 84 -0.78 5.51 10.10
CA ASN A 84 0.21 6.57 10.07
C ASN A 84 -0.49 7.92 9.90
N GLY A 85 -0.09 8.90 10.71
CA GLY A 85 -0.59 10.26 10.59
C GLY A 85 -0.01 10.97 9.37
N VAL A 86 -0.86 11.75 8.70
CA VAL A 86 -0.49 12.67 7.63
C VAL A 86 -0.66 14.11 8.11
N SER A 87 0.28 14.99 7.77
CA SER A 87 0.36 16.33 8.36
C SER A 87 -0.37 17.40 7.54
N GLY A 88 -1.36 18.07 8.16
CA GLY A 88 -2.07 19.22 7.55
C GLY A 88 -1.25 20.52 7.47
N TYR A 89 -0.11 20.63 8.16
CA TYR A 89 0.82 21.78 8.06
C TYR A 89 1.45 21.93 6.67
N LEU A 90 1.25 20.91 5.84
CA LEU A 90 1.61 20.90 4.45
C LEU A 90 0.71 21.81 3.57
N THR A 91 -0.37 22.39 4.11
CA THR A 91 -1.20 23.37 3.40
C THR A 91 -0.36 24.55 2.85
N PRO A 92 -0.25 24.74 1.52
CA PRO A 92 0.57 25.80 0.98
C PRO A 92 -0.17 27.11 1.17
N LYS A 93 0.50 28.10 1.76
CA LYS A 93 0.02 29.49 1.69
C LYS A 93 -0.04 30.02 0.24
N THR A 94 0.63 29.35 -0.71
CA THR A 94 0.63 29.66 -2.15
C THR A 94 1.00 28.43 -3.00
N ARG A 95 0.27 28.19 -4.11
CA ARG A 95 0.69 27.30 -5.20
C ARG A 95 1.93 27.91 -5.87
N SER A 96 3.11 27.34 -5.67
CA SER A 96 4.30 27.71 -6.44
C SER A 96 4.89 26.46 -7.07
N ILE A 97 4.97 26.47 -8.40
CA ILE A 97 5.64 25.43 -9.19
C ILE A 97 7.10 25.37 -8.70
N PRO A 98 7.64 24.20 -8.29
CA PRO A 98 9.07 24.03 -8.06
C PRO A 98 9.84 24.66 -9.22
N HIS A 99 10.89 25.44 -8.92
CA HIS A 99 11.59 26.26 -9.90
C HIS A 99 12.14 25.49 -11.12
N ARG A 100 12.13 24.15 -11.05
CA ARG A 100 12.66 23.19 -12.02
C ARG A 100 11.61 22.57 -12.95
N LEU A 101 10.31 22.74 -12.69
CA LEU A 101 9.25 22.23 -13.57
C LEU A 101 8.83 23.31 -14.57
N LYS A 102 8.68 22.94 -15.85
CA LYS A 102 8.20 23.88 -16.88
C LYS A 102 6.83 24.43 -16.49
N ASN A 103 6.61 25.73 -16.74
CA ASN A 103 5.34 26.40 -16.44
C ASN A 103 4.15 25.59 -16.98
N ARG A 104 3.13 25.44 -16.13
CA ARG A 104 1.83 24.84 -16.48
C ARG A 104 1.10 25.73 -17.47
N SER A 105 0.72 25.19 -18.62
CA SER A 105 -0.28 25.78 -19.51
C SER A 105 -1.69 25.44 -19.04
N ASN A 106 -2.67 26.28 -19.37
CA ASN A 106 -4.08 25.92 -19.18
C ASN A 106 -4.51 24.72 -20.05
N ASP A 107 -3.75 24.39 -21.09
CA ASP A 107 -3.99 23.24 -21.96
C ASP A 107 -3.29 21.96 -21.47
N ASP A 108 -2.57 22.02 -20.35
CA ASP A 108 -1.93 20.84 -19.78
C ASP A 108 -2.90 20.06 -18.87
N LEU A 109 -2.73 18.74 -18.87
CA LEU A 109 -3.25 17.82 -17.86
C LEU A 109 -2.06 17.17 -17.15
N ILE A 110 -1.83 17.52 -15.88
CA ILE A 110 -0.67 17.09 -15.11
C ILE A 110 -1.03 15.86 -14.28
N ILE A 111 -0.35 14.76 -14.59
CA ILE A 111 -0.45 13.49 -13.86
C ILE A 111 0.81 13.35 -13.01
N LEU A 112 0.65 13.09 -11.71
CA LEU A 112 1.78 12.90 -10.81
C LEU A 112 1.97 11.43 -10.46
N PHE A 113 3.20 10.95 -10.56
CA PHE A 113 3.63 9.65 -10.06
C PHE A 113 4.79 9.87 -9.06
N PRO A 114 4.49 10.31 -7.82
CA PRO A 114 5.47 10.76 -6.83
C PRO A 114 6.16 9.60 -6.10
N HIS A 115 6.62 8.59 -6.84
CA HIS A 115 7.22 7.39 -6.27
C HIS A 115 8.72 7.37 -6.51
N ARG A 116 9.45 6.71 -5.60
CA ARG A 116 10.79 6.21 -5.93
C ARG A 116 10.70 5.36 -7.19
N ALA A 117 11.75 5.37 -8.00
CA ALA A 117 11.82 4.60 -9.25
C ALA A 117 11.94 3.08 -9.02
N ASP A 118 11.31 2.54 -7.98
CA ASP A 118 11.23 1.11 -7.69
C ASP A 118 10.42 0.39 -8.78
N ARG A 119 10.92 -0.77 -9.20
CA ARG A 119 10.35 -1.53 -10.32
C ARG A 119 8.91 -1.97 -10.08
N LYS A 120 8.52 -2.20 -8.82
CA LYS A 120 7.15 -2.61 -8.45
C LYS A 120 6.20 -1.43 -8.26
N LYS A 121 6.68 -0.18 -8.19
CA LYS A 121 5.80 1.00 -8.04
C LYS A 121 5.00 1.33 -9.30
N GLY A 122 5.32 0.70 -10.43
CA GLY A 122 4.46 0.73 -11.62
C GLY A 122 4.82 1.82 -12.63
N PHE A 123 6.11 2.10 -12.83
CA PHE A 123 6.56 3.11 -13.79
C PHE A 123 6.05 2.84 -15.22
N LYS A 124 6.13 1.58 -15.68
CA LYS A 124 5.69 1.21 -17.03
C LYS A 124 4.18 1.36 -17.19
N GLU A 125 3.44 0.97 -16.16
CA GLU A 125 2.00 1.11 -16.05
C GLU A 125 1.62 2.60 -16.12
N ALA A 126 2.28 3.46 -15.34
CA ALA A 126 2.05 4.91 -15.36
C ALA A 126 2.25 5.51 -16.75
N VAL A 127 3.33 5.14 -17.45
CA VAL A 127 3.61 5.59 -18.83
C VAL A 127 2.52 5.11 -19.79
N ASN A 128 2.15 3.82 -19.74
CA ASN A 128 1.10 3.25 -20.59
C ASN A 128 -0.28 3.89 -20.34
N ILE A 129 -0.63 4.14 -19.07
CA ILE A 129 -1.84 4.86 -18.68
C ILE A 129 -1.86 6.25 -19.30
N CYS A 130 -0.78 7.02 -19.18
CA CYS A 130 -0.72 8.39 -19.68
C CYS A 130 -0.74 8.45 -21.22
N ASN A 131 -0.06 7.52 -21.89
CA ASN A 131 -0.13 7.41 -23.35
C ASN A 131 -1.56 7.10 -23.83
N LYS A 132 -2.23 6.15 -23.17
CA LYS A 132 -3.63 5.81 -23.49
C LYS A 132 -4.60 6.94 -23.15
N LEU A 133 -4.36 7.67 -22.07
CA LEU A 133 -5.12 8.85 -21.68
C LEU A 133 -5.00 9.97 -22.71
N GLN A 134 -3.79 10.24 -23.22
CA GLN A 134 -3.56 11.24 -24.29
C GLN A 134 -4.37 10.92 -25.55
N ALA A 135 -4.55 9.65 -25.89
CA ALA A 135 -5.37 9.24 -27.04
C ALA A 135 -6.89 9.43 -26.81
N LYS A 136 -7.35 9.52 -25.54
CA LYS A 136 -8.77 9.77 -25.20
C LYS A 136 -9.08 11.25 -24.95
N ILE A 137 -8.09 12.08 -24.62
CA ILE A 137 -8.26 13.51 -24.32
C ILE A 137 -7.71 14.35 -25.46
N ASN A 138 -8.60 14.98 -26.23
CA ASN A 138 -8.24 15.71 -27.46
C ASN A 138 -7.93 17.20 -27.25
N ASN A 139 -8.29 17.77 -26.09
CA ASN A 139 -8.19 19.20 -25.78
C ASN A 139 -7.12 19.52 -24.74
N LYS A 140 -6.32 18.54 -24.32
CA LYS A 140 -5.24 18.71 -23.35
C LYS A 140 -3.99 17.95 -23.77
N THR A 141 -2.84 18.45 -23.35
CA THR A 141 -1.56 17.74 -23.40
C THR A 141 -1.34 17.04 -22.07
N VAL A 142 -1.29 15.71 -22.09
CA VAL A 142 -1.01 14.88 -20.91
C VAL A 142 0.47 14.93 -20.60
N ARG A 143 0.81 15.28 -19.35
CA ARG A 143 2.18 15.40 -18.85
C ARG A 143 2.33 14.58 -17.58
N LEU A 144 3.18 13.56 -17.60
CA LEU A 144 3.45 12.67 -16.47
C LEU A 144 4.74 13.11 -15.76
N PHE A 145 4.61 13.58 -14.51
CA PHE A 145 5.75 14.02 -13.70
C PHE A 145 6.22 12.92 -12.75
N ILE A 146 7.54 12.70 -12.77
CA ILE A 146 8.19 11.58 -12.07
C ILE A 146 9.45 12.09 -11.37
N PRO A 147 9.54 12.02 -10.03
CA PRO A 147 10.76 12.32 -9.31
C PRO A 147 11.78 11.18 -9.48
N PHE A 148 13.07 11.52 -9.54
CA PHE A 148 14.15 10.55 -9.55
C PHE A 148 15.43 11.09 -8.87
N TYR A 149 16.25 10.18 -8.36
CA TYR A 149 17.58 10.51 -7.84
C TYR A 149 18.59 10.55 -8.99
N ASN A 150 19.32 11.66 -9.12
CA ASN A 150 20.40 11.80 -10.12
C ASN A 150 21.67 11.03 -9.73
N ASP A 151 21.90 10.78 -8.44
CA ASP A 151 23.08 10.06 -7.96
C ASP A 151 22.76 8.57 -7.81
N ASP A 152 23.36 7.75 -8.68
CA ASP A 152 23.25 6.28 -8.66
C ASP A 152 23.71 5.66 -7.31
N ARG A 153 24.42 6.41 -6.44
CA ARG A 153 24.86 5.96 -5.11
C ARG A 153 23.77 6.02 -4.04
N GLU A 154 22.71 6.80 -4.28
CA GLU A 154 21.54 6.91 -3.39
C GLU A 154 20.41 5.97 -3.83
N ARG A 155 20.70 5.05 -4.76
CA ARG A 155 19.73 4.14 -5.38
C ARG A 155 19.59 2.86 -4.57
N ASP A 156 18.35 2.53 -4.20
CA ASP A 156 18.00 1.18 -3.76
C ASP A 156 18.20 0.15 -4.88
N GLU A 157 18.62 -1.07 -4.57
CA GLU A 157 18.85 -2.11 -5.59
C GLU A 157 17.60 -2.39 -6.43
N SER A 158 16.42 -2.30 -5.84
CA SER A 158 15.12 -2.51 -6.48
C SER A 158 14.68 -1.39 -7.44
N SER A 159 15.40 -0.27 -7.48
CA SER A 159 15.07 0.88 -8.33
C SER A 159 15.71 0.80 -9.72
N TYR A 160 15.02 1.38 -10.71
CA TYR A 160 15.55 1.63 -12.04
C TYR A 160 16.70 2.64 -11.98
N ARG A 161 17.70 2.46 -12.84
CA ARG A 161 18.69 3.48 -13.15
C ARG A 161 18.11 4.50 -14.12
N TYR A 162 18.66 5.72 -14.13
CA TYR A 162 18.23 6.76 -15.06
C TYR A 162 18.26 6.31 -16.54
N SER A 163 19.30 5.58 -16.95
CA SER A 163 19.42 5.05 -18.31
C SER A 163 18.33 4.04 -18.67
N GLU A 164 17.87 3.24 -17.70
CA GLU A 164 16.77 2.29 -17.91
C GLU A 164 15.44 3.01 -18.05
N LEU A 165 15.19 4.06 -17.24
CA LEU A 165 14.00 4.89 -17.37
C LEU A 165 13.95 5.55 -18.75
N GLN A 166 15.06 6.15 -19.19
CA GLN A 166 15.20 6.74 -20.52
C GLN A 166 14.96 5.73 -21.64
N GLN A 167 15.50 4.51 -21.50
CA GLN A 167 15.26 3.45 -22.47
C GLN A 167 13.77 3.08 -22.55
N ILE A 168 13.09 2.90 -21.41
CA ILE A 168 11.65 2.60 -21.40
C ILE A 168 10.84 3.73 -22.05
N ILE A 169 11.16 4.98 -21.76
CA ILE A 169 10.47 6.15 -22.34
C ILE A 169 10.62 6.16 -23.87
N ASN A 170 11.83 5.90 -24.37
CA ASN A 170 12.12 5.84 -25.80
C ASN A 170 11.46 4.63 -26.48
N ASP A 171 11.54 3.45 -25.88
CA ASP A 171 10.96 2.21 -26.42
C ASP A 171 9.43 2.30 -26.54
N LEU A 172 8.78 3.10 -25.68
CA LEU A 172 7.33 3.34 -25.70
C LEU A 172 6.94 4.57 -26.54
N ASP A 173 7.90 5.30 -27.12
CA ASP A 173 7.68 6.57 -27.86
C ASP A 173 6.88 7.61 -27.05
N THR A 174 7.27 7.80 -25.78
CA THR A 174 6.53 8.64 -24.80
C THR A 174 7.34 9.84 -24.29
N SER A 175 8.43 10.21 -24.98
CA SER A 175 9.31 11.31 -24.58
C SER A 175 8.63 12.68 -24.56
N ASN A 176 7.47 12.82 -25.21
CA ASN A 176 6.61 14.01 -25.19
C ASN A 176 5.61 14.03 -24.03
N VAL A 177 5.40 12.89 -23.35
CA VAL A 177 4.45 12.73 -22.22
C VAL A 177 5.19 12.71 -20.89
N VAL A 178 6.37 12.08 -20.82
CA VAL A 178 7.08 11.84 -19.56
C VAL A 178 8.08 12.96 -19.25
N GLU A 179 7.99 13.54 -18.05
CA GLU A 179 8.92 14.53 -17.52
C GLU A 179 9.54 14.03 -16.22
N LEU A 180 10.79 13.58 -16.32
CA LEU A 180 11.62 13.24 -15.18
C LEU A 180 12.17 14.52 -14.54
N HIS A 181 12.07 14.63 -13.21
CA HIS A 181 12.67 15.72 -12.44
C HIS A 181 13.38 15.22 -11.19
N ASN A 182 14.27 16.03 -10.63
CA ASN A 182 15.00 15.67 -9.42
C ASN A 182 14.05 15.33 -8.26
N TRP A 183 14.51 14.45 -7.38
CA TRP A 183 13.86 14.15 -6.11
C TRP A 183 13.51 15.42 -5.32
N LEU A 184 12.38 15.36 -4.62
CA LEU A 184 11.79 16.49 -3.87
C LEU A 184 12.26 16.48 -2.43
N ASP A 185 12.51 17.66 -1.88
CA ASP A 185 12.70 17.82 -0.44
C ASP A 185 11.34 17.68 0.28
N THR A 186 11.36 17.26 1.55
CA THR A 186 10.14 16.94 2.32
C THR A 186 9.16 18.12 2.40
N ASP A 187 9.66 19.35 2.45
CA ASP A 187 8.86 20.58 2.50
C ASP A 187 8.24 20.98 1.14
N GLU A 188 8.70 20.37 0.04
CA GLU A 188 8.17 20.62 -1.31
C GLU A 188 7.06 19.64 -1.70
N VAL A 189 6.94 18.48 -1.05
CA VAL A 189 6.06 17.37 -1.46
C VAL A 189 4.61 17.82 -1.61
N HIS A 190 4.03 18.50 -0.62
CA HIS A 190 2.62 18.89 -0.74
C HIS A 190 2.39 19.99 -1.77
N ARG A 191 3.34 20.92 -1.92
CA ARG A 191 3.28 21.89 -3.02
C ARG A 191 3.26 21.16 -4.35
N TYR A 192 4.14 20.18 -4.51
CA TYR A 192 4.18 19.32 -5.69
C TYR A 192 2.85 18.58 -5.93
N LEU A 193 2.29 17.92 -4.91
CA LEU A 193 1.02 17.20 -5.02
C LEU A 193 -0.11 18.12 -5.48
N SER A 194 -0.19 19.35 -4.92
CA SER A 194 -1.21 20.35 -5.30
C SER A 194 -1.10 20.90 -6.73
N LEU A 195 -0.03 20.59 -7.46
CA LEU A 195 0.11 20.97 -8.88
C LEU A 195 -0.61 20.02 -9.82
N GLY A 196 -0.76 18.77 -9.41
CA GLY A 196 -1.35 17.71 -10.20
C GLY A 196 -2.84 17.89 -10.37
N ASP A 197 -3.34 17.48 -11.52
CA ASP A 197 -4.77 17.27 -11.74
C ASP A 197 -5.21 15.91 -11.16
N VAL A 198 -4.29 14.94 -11.09
CA VAL A 198 -4.47 13.66 -10.40
C VAL A 198 -3.12 13.04 -10.01
N VAL A 199 -3.08 12.28 -8.92
CA VAL A 199 -1.96 11.41 -8.53
C VAL A 199 -2.28 9.96 -8.87
N ILE A 200 -1.31 9.20 -9.40
CA ILE A 200 -1.50 7.79 -9.73
C ILE A 200 -0.53 6.87 -8.98
N ASN A 201 -1.04 5.75 -8.50
CA ASN A 201 -0.29 4.66 -7.85
C ASN A 201 -0.63 3.31 -8.52
N PRO A 202 -0.15 3.03 -9.74
CA PRO A 202 -0.56 1.84 -10.51
C PRO A 202 0.24 0.56 -10.22
N GLY A 203 1.20 0.61 -9.31
CA GLY A 203 2.13 -0.49 -9.06
C GLY A 203 1.56 -1.74 -8.38
N ALA A 204 2.38 -2.79 -8.35
CA ALA A 204 2.18 -4.01 -7.59
C ALA A 204 3.01 -4.04 -6.29
N PHE A 205 3.63 -2.93 -5.90
CA PHE A 205 4.31 -2.85 -4.62
C PHE A 205 3.28 -3.01 -3.49
N VAL A 206 3.51 -3.98 -2.61
CA VAL A 206 2.60 -4.26 -1.49
C VAL A 206 2.81 -3.20 -0.41
N GLU A 207 2.03 -2.13 -0.49
CA GLU A 207 2.04 -1.07 0.52
C GLU A 207 1.51 -1.61 1.85
N SER A 208 2.14 -1.21 2.94
CA SER A 208 1.67 -1.46 4.30
C SER A 208 0.62 -0.45 4.76
N PHE A 209 0.52 0.72 4.10
CA PHE A 209 -0.47 1.75 4.42
C PHE A 209 -0.93 2.53 3.17
N GLY A 210 -0.06 3.36 2.59
CA GLY A 210 -0.40 4.23 1.46
C GLY A 210 -0.48 5.71 1.83
N LEU A 211 0.66 6.30 2.21
CA LEU A 211 0.74 7.74 2.54
C LEU A 211 0.45 8.64 1.33
N VAL A 212 1.06 8.34 0.18
CA VAL A 212 0.97 9.20 -1.02
C VAL A 212 -0.47 9.50 -1.45
N PRO A 213 -1.40 8.52 -1.55
CA PRO A 213 -2.78 8.82 -1.89
C PRO A 213 -3.49 9.70 -0.84
N LEU A 214 -3.23 9.50 0.44
CA LEU A 214 -3.80 10.32 1.52
C LEU A 214 -3.25 11.75 1.49
N GLU A 215 -1.94 11.92 1.29
CA GLU A 215 -1.29 13.22 1.12
C GLU A 215 -1.82 13.96 -0.12
N SER A 216 -2.11 13.23 -1.20
CA SER A 216 -2.74 13.80 -2.41
C SER A 216 -4.12 14.37 -2.10
N VAL A 217 -4.98 13.59 -1.42
CA VAL A 217 -6.32 14.03 -1.04
C VAL A 217 -6.25 15.25 -0.11
N LEU A 218 -5.34 15.25 0.86
CA LEU A 218 -5.09 16.43 1.72
C LEU A 218 -4.67 17.67 0.92
N ALA A 219 -3.87 17.46 -0.14
CA ALA A 219 -3.43 18.53 -1.03
C ALA A 219 -4.53 19.06 -1.97
N GLY A 220 -5.73 18.46 -1.93
CA GLY A 220 -6.85 18.80 -2.80
C GLY A 220 -6.69 18.25 -4.21
N THR A 221 -5.84 17.24 -4.40
CA THR A 221 -5.63 16.55 -5.68
C THR A 221 -6.17 15.14 -5.55
N PRO A 222 -7.12 14.71 -6.40
CA PRO A 222 -7.64 13.36 -6.34
C PRO A 222 -6.56 12.34 -6.71
N ALA A 223 -6.73 11.09 -6.26
CA ALA A 223 -5.77 10.03 -6.51
C ALA A 223 -6.45 8.77 -7.06
N VAL A 224 -5.74 8.04 -7.92
CA VAL A 224 -6.17 6.74 -8.46
C VAL A 224 -5.08 5.72 -8.17
N CYS A 225 -5.43 4.65 -7.47
CA CYS A 225 -4.46 3.66 -7.01
C CYS A 225 -4.88 2.22 -7.32
N SER A 226 -3.90 1.33 -7.36
CA SER A 226 -4.15 -0.09 -7.56
C SER A 226 -4.70 -0.71 -6.27
N ARG A 227 -5.56 -1.72 -6.39
CA ARG A 227 -6.05 -2.52 -5.26
C ARG A 227 -4.96 -3.47 -4.73
N VAL A 228 -3.81 -2.95 -4.34
CA VAL A 228 -2.65 -3.75 -3.90
C VAL A 228 -2.31 -3.41 -2.45
N GLY A 229 -2.13 -4.46 -1.64
CA GLY A 229 -1.79 -4.32 -0.23
C GLY A 229 -2.81 -3.50 0.55
N ALA A 230 -2.31 -2.62 1.42
CA ALA A 230 -3.11 -1.76 2.29
C ALA A 230 -3.85 -0.65 1.56
N LEU A 231 -3.57 -0.40 0.27
CA LEU A 231 -4.34 0.57 -0.50
C LEU A 231 -5.84 0.21 -0.50
N ARG A 232 -6.19 -1.08 -0.43
CA ARG A 232 -7.59 -1.54 -0.31
C ARG A 232 -8.30 -1.05 0.96
N ASP A 233 -7.56 -0.79 2.05
CA ASP A 233 -8.15 -0.26 3.27
C ASP A 233 -8.57 1.22 3.11
N LEU A 234 -8.10 1.90 2.07
CA LEU A 234 -8.41 3.30 1.76
C LEU A 234 -9.62 3.45 0.83
N GLU A 235 -10.28 2.35 0.44
CA GLU A 235 -11.49 2.40 -0.39
C GLU A 235 -12.62 3.15 0.30
N GLY A 236 -13.32 3.99 -0.47
CA GLY A 236 -14.45 4.78 0.01
C GLY A 236 -14.09 6.18 0.52
N ILE A 237 -12.80 6.52 0.60
CA ILE A 237 -12.39 7.91 0.87
C ILE A 237 -12.76 8.80 -0.35
N PRO A 238 -13.52 9.90 -0.16
CA PRO A 238 -13.86 10.80 -1.25
C PRO A 238 -12.61 11.37 -1.95
N GLY A 239 -12.64 11.42 -3.29
CA GLY A 239 -11.49 11.85 -4.10
C GLY A 239 -10.38 10.80 -4.27
N LEU A 240 -10.52 9.60 -3.67
CA LEU A 240 -9.59 8.48 -3.84
C LEU A 240 -10.26 7.29 -4.55
N TYR A 241 -9.72 6.92 -5.70
CA TYR A 241 -10.24 5.88 -6.56
C TYR A 241 -9.33 4.66 -6.59
N HIS A 242 -9.94 3.49 -6.81
CA HIS A 242 -9.26 2.20 -6.80
C HIS A 242 -9.56 1.40 -8.06
N VAL A 243 -8.51 0.82 -8.64
CA VAL A 243 -8.55 0.03 -9.86
C VAL A 243 -7.79 -1.28 -9.64
N ASP A 244 -8.21 -2.36 -10.28
CA ASP A 244 -7.48 -3.61 -10.20
C ASP A 244 -6.08 -3.49 -10.82
N TYR A 245 -5.09 -4.18 -10.24
CA TYR A 245 -3.73 -4.12 -10.76
C TYR A 245 -3.66 -4.57 -12.23
N GLY A 246 -2.95 -3.81 -13.06
CA GLY A 246 -2.78 -4.09 -14.49
C GLY A 246 -3.95 -3.65 -15.39
N ASP A 247 -5.07 -3.17 -14.84
CA ASP A 247 -6.19 -2.66 -15.63
C ASP A 247 -5.94 -1.21 -16.08
N ILE A 248 -5.17 -1.07 -17.16
CA ILE A 248 -4.83 0.24 -17.76
C ILE A 248 -6.09 1.00 -18.21
N ASP A 249 -7.12 0.30 -18.71
CA ASP A 249 -8.36 0.93 -19.14
C ASP A 249 -9.15 1.50 -17.96
N GLY A 250 -9.30 0.70 -16.90
CA GLY A 250 -9.91 1.14 -15.65
C GLY A 250 -9.18 2.34 -15.03
N PHE A 251 -7.85 2.37 -15.09
CA PHE A 251 -7.07 3.53 -14.64
C PHE A 251 -7.39 4.79 -15.45
N VAL A 252 -7.41 4.69 -16.78
CA VAL A 252 -7.75 5.82 -17.66
C VAL A 252 -9.18 6.31 -17.38
N GLU A 253 -10.14 5.41 -17.19
CA GLU A 253 -11.53 5.76 -16.86
C GLU A 253 -11.62 6.47 -15.50
N LYS A 254 -10.97 5.93 -14.47
CA LYS A 254 -10.95 6.54 -13.13
C LYS A 254 -10.17 7.86 -13.08
N ILE A 255 -9.15 8.05 -13.91
CA ILE A 255 -8.49 9.35 -14.04
C ILE A 255 -9.45 10.38 -14.64
N ILE A 256 -10.19 10.01 -15.70
CA ILE A 256 -11.17 10.91 -16.30
C ILE A 256 -12.28 11.27 -15.30
N GLU A 257 -12.72 10.32 -14.48
CA GLU A 257 -13.65 10.59 -13.38
C GLU A 257 -13.03 11.53 -12.33
N ALA A 258 -11.82 11.22 -11.87
CA ALA A 258 -11.11 11.97 -10.84
C ALA A 258 -10.89 13.44 -11.22
N ILE A 259 -10.45 13.73 -12.46
CA ILE A 259 -10.15 15.12 -12.88
C ILE A 259 -11.41 15.98 -13.05
N ASN A 260 -12.60 15.36 -13.09
CA ASN A 260 -13.89 16.04 -13.19
C ASN A 260 -14.68 16.00 -11.87
N VAL A 261 -14.07 15.51 -10.80
CA VAL A 261 -14.70 15.48 -9.48
C VAL A 261 -15.01 16.89 -9.00
N ASP A 262 -16.15 17.06 -8.35
CA ASP A 262 -16.56 18.37 -7.83
C ASP A 262 -15.75 18.74 -6.57
N GLN A 263 -15.65 20.06 -6.31
CA GLN A 263 -14.89 20.57 -5.18
C GLN A 263 -15.42 20.08 -3.82
N SER A 264 -16.74 19.86 -3.68
CA SER A 264 -17.29 19.40 -2.39
C SER A 264 -16.85 17.99 -2.04
N THR A 265 -16.75 17.09 -3.03
CA THR A 265 -16.18 15.75 -2.85
C THR A 265 -14.70 15.81 -2.43
N LEU A 266 -13.91 16.72 -2.99
CA LEU A 266 -12.51 16.92 -2.58
C LEU A 266 -12.40 17.46 -1.15
N ASP A 267 -13.26 18.41 -0.78
CA ASP A 267 -13.31 18.98 0.57
C ASP A 267 -13.73 17.91 1.60
N ASP A 268 -14.70 17.06 1.27
CA ASP A 268 -15.12 15.92 2.10
C ASP A 268 -13.98 14.91 2.28
N GLY A 269 -13.24 14.62 1.21
CA GLY A 269 -12.07 13.74 1.25
C GLY A 269 -10.99 14.29 2.16
N LYS A 270 -10.67 15.58 2.01
CA LYS A 270 -9.73 16.27 2.87
C LYS A 270 -10.16 16.23 4.34
N ASN A 271 -11.41 16.58 4.64
CA ASN A 271 -11.95 16.55 6.00
C ASN A 271 -11.87 15.14 6.62
N HIS A 272 -12.18 14.10 5.82
CA HIS A 272 -12.05 12.72 6.26
C HIS A 272 -10.59 12.41 6.64
N VAL A 273 -9.63 12.75 5.78
CA VAL A 273 -8.22 12.45 6.02
C VAL A 273 -7.67 13.24 7.22
N GLU A 274 -8.01 14.53 7.35
CA GLU A 274 -7.63 15.36 8.50
C GLU A 274 -8.24 14.87 9.82
N THR A 275 -9.36 14.15 9.78
CA THR A 275 -10.01 13.64 11.00
C THR A 275 -9.50 12.25 11.38
N VAL A 276 -9.41 11.34 10.41
CA VAL A 276 -9.14 9.91 10.66
C VAL A 276 -7.64 9.61 10.68
N TYR A 277 -6.86 10.31 9.86
CA TYR A 277 -5.44 10.03 9.65
C TYR A 277 -4.57 11.21 10.11
N SER A 278 -4.99 11.95 11.14
CA SER A 278 -4.20 13.05 11.70
C SER A 278 -2.98 12.54 12.48
N ILE A 279 -2.00 13.43 12.68
CA ILE A 279 -0.85 13.15 13.55
C ILE A 279 -1.32 12.96 14.99
N GLU A 280 -2.31 13.74 15.42
CA GLU A 280 -2.93 13.67 16.74
C GLU A 280 -3.58 12.30 16.96
N SER A 281 -4.38 11.80 16.00
CA SER A 281 -4.99 10.46 16.07
C SER A 281 -3.94 9.35 16.15
N MET A 282 -2.84 9.49 15.41
CA MET A 282 -1.72 8.55 15.50
C MET A 282 -1.07 8.58 16.89
N ILE A 283 -0.82 9.78 17.45
CA ILE A 283 -0.24 9.95 18.79
C ILE A 283 -1.15 9.34 19.86
N ASP A 284 -2.45 9.61 19.80
CA ASP A 284 -3.44 9.07 20.74
C ASP A 284 -3.42 7.53 20.74
N GLY A 285 -3.38 6.91 19.56
CA GLY A 285 -3.27 5.45 19.44
C GLY A 285 -1.97 4.90 20.04
N TYR A 286 -0.84 5.58 19.86
CA TYR A 286 0.41 5.18 20.50
C TYR A 286 0.35 5.35 22.01
N ASP A 287 -0.28 6.40 22.53
CA ASP A 287 -0.47 6.60 23.97
C ASP A 287 -1.33 5.47 24.59
N GLU A 288 -2.40 5.06 23.91
CA GLU A 288 -3.20 3.89 24.30
C GLU A 288 -2.36 2.61 24.37
N VAL A 289 -1.50 2.35 23.38
CA VAL A 289 -0.63 1.15 23.37
C VAL A 289 0.43 1.18 24.47
N MET A 290 1.04 2.35 24.69
CA MET A 290 2.04 2.55 25.74
C MET A 290 1.43 2.37 27.13
N THR A 291 0.23 2.91 27.36
CA THR A 291 -0.49 2.82 28.64
C THR A 291 -1.23 1.49 28.83
N GLY A 292 -1.36 0.67 27.78
CA GLY A 292 -2.07 -0.61 27.82
C GLY A 292 -3.59 -0.51 27.70
N SER A 293 -4.10 0.61 27.21
CA SER A 293 -5.52 0.95 27.07
C SER A 293 -6.07 0.63 25.67
N TYR A 294 -5.79 -0.58 25.15
CA TYR A 294 -6.20 -1.01 23.82
C TYR A 294 -6.93 -2.37 23.88
N ASP A 295 -7.65 -2.70 22.80
CA ASP A 295 -8.32 -4.00 22.68
C ASP A 295 -7.32 -5.13 22.46
N LYS A 296 -7.28 -6.09 23.39
CA LYS A 296 -6.40 -7.27 23.28
C LYS A 296 -6.80 -8.17 22.13
N THR A 297 -5.79 -8.72 21.46
CA THR A 297 -6.00 -9.75 20.45
C THR A 297 -6.56 -10.99 21.12
N LYS A 298 -7.68 -11.50 20.60
CA LYS A 298 -8.25 -12.77 21.07
C LYS A 298 -7.29 -13.90 20.69
N LYS A 299 -7.21 -14.93 21.53
CA LYS A 299 -6.45 -16.13 21.18
C LYS A 299 -7.01 -16.72 19.88
N MET A 300 -6.16 -16.80 18.87
CA MET A 300 -6.49 -17.29 17.55
C MET A 300 -6.07 -18.74 17.37
N THR A 301 -6.89 -19.52 16.67
CA THR A 301 -6.57 -20.91 16.30
C THR A 301 -6.92 -21.18 14.84
N LEU A 302 -6.28 -22.18 14.24
CA LEU A 302 -6.55 -22.61 12.88
C LEU A 302 -7.76 -23.56 12.85
N ASP A 303 -8.72 -23.29 11.99
CA ASP A 303 -9.74 -24.25 11.57
C ASP A 303 -9.28 -24.92 10.26
N GLU A 304 -8.70 -26.11 10.40
CA GLU A 304 -8.18 -26.91 9.28
C GLU A 304 -9.28 -27.43 8.33
N HIS A 305 -10.57 -27.31 8.69
CA HIS A 305 -11.69 -27.75 7.86
C HIS A 305 -12.28 -26.64 7.00
N HIS A 306 -11.96 -25.38 7.30
CA HIS A 306 -12.44 -24.23 6.57
C HIS A 306 -11.30 -23.44 5.96
N LEU A 307 -11.38 -23.13 4.67
CA LEU A 307 -10.45 -22.22 4.01
C LEU A 307 -11.12 -20.88 3.73
N VAL A 308 -10.31 -19.83 3.66
CA VAL A 308 -10.71 -18.49 3.25
C VAL A 308 -9.74 -17.96 2.20
N LEU A 309 -10.16 -16.92 1.49
CA LEU A 309 -9.24 -16.14 0.67
C LEU A 309 -8.14 -15.55 1.56
N ALA A 310 -6.88 -15.70 1.16
CA ALA A 310 -5.76 -15.14 1.89
C ALA A 310 -5.90 -13.60 2.01
N PRO A 311 -5.42 -12.97 3.10
CA PRO A 311 -5.59 -11.53 3.30
C PRO A 311 -4.86 -10.68 2.25
N TRP A 312 -3.82 -11.23 1.60
CA TRP A 312 -3.08 -10.66 0.47
C TRP A 312 -3.65 -11.00 -0.91
N CYS A 313 -4.89 -11.49 -0.93
CA CYS A 313 -5.59 -11.82 -2.17
C CYS A 313 -6.92 -11.09 -2.27
N TYR A 314 -7.34 -10.81 -3.50
CA TYR A 314 -8.67 -10.30 -3.82
C TYR A 314 -9.20 -10.93 -5.11
N LYS A 315 -10.53 -10.95 -5.26
CA LYS A 315 -11.20 -11.49 -6.44
C LYS A 315 -11.37 -10.40 -7.51
N ASN A 316 -11.03 -10.71 -8.76
CA ASN A 316 -11.37 -9.90 -9.93
C ASN A 316 -12.04 -10.79 -11.00
N GLY A 317 -13.34 -10.64 -11.20
CA GLY A 317 -14.09 -11.47 -12.16
C GLY A 317 -13.97 -12.96 -11.81
N ASN A 318 -13.33 -13.75 -12.68
CA ASN A 318 -13.07 -15.19 -12.45
C ASN A 318 -11.67 -15.46 -11.90
N PHE A 319 -10.88 -14.42 -11.65
CA PHE A 319 -9.49 -14.53 -11.22
C PHE A 319 -9.33 -14.15 -9.75
N ILE A 320 -8.27 -14.65 -9.14
CA ILE A 320 -7.77 -14.23 -7.83
C ILE A 320 -6.42 -13.56 -8.04
N TYR A 321 -6.30 -12.31 -7.62
CA TYR A 321 -5.00 -11.64 -7.56
C TYR A 321 -4.30 -11.97 -6.25
N ASN A 322 -2.98 -12.18 -6.29
CA ASN A 322 -2.12 -12.32 -5.13
C ASN A 322 -1.07 -11.20 -5.13
N ASP A 323 -1.07 -10.38 -4.08
CA ASP A 323 -0.19 -9.20 -3.97
C ASP A 323 1.30 -9.58 -4.03
N TYR A 324 1.72 -10.60 -3.27
CA TYR A 324 3.12 -10.98 -3.12
C TYR A 324 3.71 -11.61 -4.38
N SER A 325 2.90 -12.40 -5.10
CA SER A 325 3.31 -12.95 -6.39
C SER A 325 3.09 -11.97 -7.56
N SER A 326 2.28 -10.94 -7.34
CA SER A 326 1.81 -9.97 -8.32
C SER A 326 1.15 -10.62 -9.55
N LYS A 327 0.42 -11.73 -9.34
CA LYS A 327 -0.19 -12.55 -10.41
C LYS A 327 -1.68 -12.75 -10.20
N PHE A 328 -2.38 -12.90 -11.32
CA PHE A 328 -3.74 -13.40 -11.37
C PHE A 328 -3.75 -14.92 -11.56
N HIS A 329 -4.54 -15.60 -10.76
CA HIS A 329 -4.74 -17.04 -10.76
C HIS A 329 -6.17 -17.37 -11.17
N HIS A 330 -6.37 -18.44 -11.94
CA HIS A 330 -7.67 -18.84 -12.46
C HIS A 330 -7.99 -20.27 -12.03
N TYR A 331 -9.11 -20.44 -11.33
CA TYR A 331 -9.59 -21.72 -10.80
C TYR A 331 -11.07 -21.90 -11.20
N PRO A 332 -11.36 -22.37 -12.41
CA PRO A 332 -12.73 -22.46 -12.93
C PRO A 332 -13.69 -23.22 -12.02
N LYS A 333 -13.31 -24.41 -11.57
CA LYS A 333 -14.18 -25.27 -10.75
C LYS A 333 -14.40 -24.68 -9.37
N LEU A 334 -13.37 -24.08 -8.80
CA LEU A 334 -13.45 -23.40 -7.51
C LEU A 334 -14.32 -22.14 -7.61
N ASN A 335 -14.24 -21.39 -8.71
CA ASN A 335 -15.04 -20.19 -8.93
C ASN A 335 -16.54 -20.50 -9.17
N ASP A 336 -16.86 -21.66 -9.75
CA ASP A 336 -18.25 -22.09 -9.99
C ASP A 336 -19.00 -22.42 -8.68
N VAL A 337 -18.29 -22.82 -7.63
CA VAL A 337 -18.87 -23.19 -6.33
C VAL A 337 -18.66 -22.14 -5.24
N PHE A 338 -17.81 -21.13 -5.50
CA PHE A 338 -17.48 -20.09 -4.54
C PHE A 338 -17.51 -18.70 -5.13
N SER A 339 -18.36 -17.87 -4.53
CA SER A 339 -18.19 -16.45 -4.58
C SER A 339 -17.04 -16.08 -3.61
N PHE A 340 -15.82 -15.86 -4.12
CA PHE A 340 -14.70 -15.33 -3.31
C PHE A 340 -14.96 -13.89 -2.83
N PHE A 341 -15.98 -13.70 -1.99
CA PHE A 341 -16.21 -12.45 -1.29
C PHE A 341 -15.49 -12.47 0.05
N PRO A 342 -15.03 -11.32 0.57
CA PRO A 342 -14.50 -11.24 1.93
C PRO A 342 -15.47 -11.87 2.93
N GLY A 343 -14.97 -12.78 3.78
CA GLY A 343 -15.78 -13.47 4.79
C GLY A 343 -16.46 -14.77 4.33
N THR A 344 -16.32 -15.19 3.07
CA THR A 344 -16.80 -16.50 2.63
C THR A 344 -15.82 -17.61 3.00
N THR A 345 -16.33 -18.70 3.57
CA THR A 345 -15.55 -19.86 3.98
C THR A 345 -15.81 -21.08 3.09
N ILE A 346 -14.76 -21.76 2.69
CA ILE A 346 -14.76 -23.03 1.97
C ILE A 346 -14.73 -24.16 3.00
N ASN A 347 -15.84 -24.86 3.20
CA ASN A 347 -15.84 -26.06 4.05
C ASN A 347 -15.32 -27.26 3.24
N LEU A 348 -14.13 -27.75 3.56
CA LEU A 348 -13.46 -28.85 2.86
C LEU A 348 -14.28 -30.14 2.85
N ASN A 349 -15.09 -30.39 3.89
CA ASN A 349 -15.91 -31.59 4.00
C ASN A 349 -17.08 -31.62 3.01
N LYS A 350 -17.38 -30.50 2.34
CA LYS A 350 -18.44 -30.42 1.30
C LYS A 350 -17.96 -30.85 -0.09
N PHE A 351 -16.67 -31.11 -0.28
CA PHE A 351 -16.10 -31.43 -1.59
C PHE A 351 -15.55 -32.86 -1.61
N SER A 352 -16.06 -33.65 -2.54
CA SER A 352 -15.58 -35.02 -2.82
C SER A 352 -15.08 -35.20 -4.25
N SER A 353 -15.33 -34.24 -5.14
CA SER A 353 -14.89 -34.31 -6.54
C SER A 353 -13.36 -34.11 -6.63
N PRO A 354 -12.63 -34.98 -7.36
CA PRO A 354 -11.18 -34.84 -7.51
C PRO A 354 -10.74 -33.52 -8.14
N ASP A 355 -11.49 -33.03 -9.14
CA ASP A 355 -11.13 -31.82 -9.90
C ASP A 355 -11.12 -30.57 -9.03
N ILE A 356 -12.14 -30.43 -8.17
CA ILE A 356 -12.23 -29.28 -7.26
C ILE A 356 -11.20 -29.37 -6.14
N LEU A 357 -10.93 -30.56 -5.61
CA LEU A 357 -9.89 -30.76 -4.60
C LEU A 357 -8.50 -30.43 -5.16
N MET A 358 -8.25 -30.76 -6.44
CA MET A 358 -7.02 -30.37 -7.13
C MET A 358 -6.88 -28.85 -7.24
N GLU A 359 -7.94 -28.13 -7.64
CA GLU A 359 -7.91 -26.66 -7.69
C GLU A 359 -7.76 -26.02 -6.30
N ILE A 360 -8.40 -26.57 -5.25
CA ILE A 360 -8.22 -26.12 -3.87
C ILE A 360 -6.76 -26.27 -3.43
N ASN A 361 -6.15 -27.44 -3.66
CA ASN A 361 -4.76 -27.68 -3.29
C ASN A 361 -3.81 -26.74 -4.04
N LYS A 362 -4.02 -26.57 -5.36
CA LYS A 362 -3.25 -25.62 -6.15
C LYS A 362 -3.39 -24.19 -5.63
N ALA A 363 -4.60 -23.76 -5.28
CA ALA A 363 -4.83 -22.43 -4.73
C ALA A 363 -4.14 -22.21 -3.37
N ARG A 364 -3.99 -23.26 -2.55
CA ARG A 364 -3.20 -23.21 -1.31
C ARG A 364 -1.70 -23.12 -1.58
N GLU A 365 -1.19 -23.92 -2.51
CA GLU A 365 0.23 -23.90 -2.92
C GLU A 365 0.63 -22.53 -3.51
N GLU A 366 -0.26 -21.92 -4.28
CA GLU A 366 -0.09 -20.58 -4.85
C GLU A 366 -0.40 -19.44 -3.85
N GLY A 367 -0.65 -19.79 -2.57
CA GLY A 367 -0.88 -18.85 -1.48
C GLY A 367 -2.18 -18.04 -1.60
N CYS A 368 -3.14 -18.47 -2.41
CA CYS A 368 -4.42 -17.79 -2.61
C CYS A 368 -5.45 -18.14 -1.53
N LEU A 369 -5.33 -19.32 -0.92
CA LEU A 369 -6.20 -19.79 0.16
C LEU A 369 -5.40 -20.11 1.42
N THR A 370 -5.94 -19.71 2.56
CA THR A 370 -5.41 -20.03 3.90
C THR A 370 -6.48 -20.74 4.72
N PRO A 371 -6.10 -21.53 5.74
CA PRO A 371 -7.06 -21.96 6.76
C PRO A 371 -7.75 -20.74 7.39
N LEU A 372 -9.00 -20.93 7.80
CA LEU A 372 -9.74 -19.95 8.57
C LEU A 372 -9.09 -19.82 9.96
N ILE A 373 -8.98 -18.58 10.43
CA ILE A 373 -8.51 -18.26 11.78
C ILE A 373 -9.72 -17.87 12.62
N VAL A 374 -9.91 -18.54 13.75
CA VAL A 374 -11.06 -18.39 14.66
C VAL A 374 -10.65 -17.95 16.06
#